data_AF-A0A8K0TQB8-F1
#
_entry.id   AF-A0A8K0TQB8-F1
#
_cell.length_a   1.000
_cell.length_b   1.000
_cell.length_c   1.000
_cell.angle_alpha   90.00
_cell.angle_beta   90.00
_cell.angle_gamma   90.00
#
_symmetry.space_group_name_H-M   'P 1'
#
loop_
_entity.id
_entity.type
_entity.pdbx_description
1 polymer ?
#
loop_
_entity_poly.entity_id
_entity_poly.type
_entity_poly.pdbx_seq_one_letter_code
_entity_poly.pdbx_strand_id
1 'polypeptide(L)'
;MPSRTDDPAVGEQQPLLGGPPKPTRNGLATLRRQLSADVSRDWADLVLLACYMITGLLDSASISSWGSFVSMQTGNTVYIGLGIAAPRESTRWIKSLVSLASFCLGAFAFSRFHRYFSPRRRWVLVASFTFQFALCVAAACLLTFAPAHQGAGGNDLSWNVLVPIALIAFQSCGQAVTSRALKYNALTSVVLTSIYTDLFGDADLFKGRNAERNRRVVAPLMLVVGAVGGGLFAHSKVGIAGALWLASILKLFMVAAWAFWPADAEGA
;
A
#
# COMPACT_ATOMS: atom_id res chain seq x y z
N MET A 1 -43.30 -77.37 39.19
CA MET A 1 -44.35 -76.72 38.37
C MET A 1 -43.69 -75.62 37.54
N PRO A 2 -44.11 -75.40 36.28
CA PRO A 2 -43.16 -75.43 35.14
C PRO A 2 -43.13 -74.17 34.25
N SER A 3 -42.05 -73.97 33.51
CA SER A 3 -42.00 -73.45 32.12
C SER A 3 -40.59 -73.67 31.55
N ARG A 4 -40.33 -74.67 30.67
CA ARG A 4 -40.48 -74.67 29.19
C ARG A 4 -40.05 -73.33 28.55
N THR A 5 -38.82 -73.26 28.04
CA THR A 5 -38.41 -73.40 26.61
C THR A 5 -39.13 -72.43 25.69
N ASP A 6 -38.36 -71.57 25.00
CA ASP A 6 -38.46 -71.34 23.55
C ASP A 6 -37.21 -70.57 23.08
N ASP A 7 -36.46 -71.19 22.17
CA ASP A 7 -35.61 -70.54 21.17
C ASP A 7 -36.51 -70.34 19.94
N PRO A 8 -36.40 -69.27 19.12
CA PRO A 8 -35.37 -69.31 18.08
C PRO A 8 -34.81 -67.95 17.59
N ALA A 9 -33.67 -68.06 16.91
CA ALA A 9 -33.00 -67.08 16.07
C ALA A 9 -33.91 -66.27 15.12
N VAL A 10 -33.60 -64.97 14.93
CA VAL A 10 -33.55 -64.29 13.61
C VAL A 10 -32.59 -63.10 13.75
N GLY A 11 -31.56 -63.07 12.90
CA GLY A 11 -30.62 -61.96 12.83
C GLY A 11 -31.21 -60.73 12.14
N GLU A 12 -30.88 -59.56 12.66
CA GLU A 12 -30.83 -58.34 11.87
C GLU A 12 -29.40 -57.82 11.88
N GLN A 13 -28.70 -58.10 10.77
CA GLN A 13 -27.49 -57.38 10.40
C GLN A 13 -27.86 -55.92 10.15
N GLN A 14 -27.50 -55.03 11.08
CA GLN A 14 -27.49 -53.60 10.79
C GLN A 14 -26.13 -53.22 10.19
N PRO A 15 -26.07 -52.72 8.95
CA PRO A 15 -24.81 -52.34 8.34
C PRO A 15 -24.25 -51.10 9.04
N LEU A 16 -23.13 -51.32 9.74
CA LEU A 16 -22.15 -50.33 10.20
C LEU A 16 -21.54 -49.57 9.01
N LEU A 17 -22.30 -48.69 8.36
CA LEU A 17 -21.76 -47.81 7.31
C LEU A 17 -22.56 -46.51 7.20
N GLY A 18 -22.15 -45.55 8.01
CA GLY A 18 -22.61 -44.17 7.96
C GLY A 18 -21.76 -43.28 8.85
N GLY A 19 -20.42 -43.40 8.78
CA GLY A 19 -19.55 -42.39 9.39
C GLY A 19 -19.93 -41.02 8.80
N PRO A 20 -19.96 -39.94 9.62
CA PRO A 20 -20.33 -38.63 9.12
C PRO A 20 -19.47 -38.30 7.90
N PRO A 21 -20.05 -37.72 6.82
CA PRO A 21 -19.30 -37.42 5.62
C PRO A 21 -18.07 -36.61 6.03
N LYS A 22 -16.88 -37.15 5.76
CA LYS A 22 -15.62 -36.43 5.98
C LYS A 22 -15.78 -35.09 5.28
N PRO A 23 -15.64 -33.94 5.95
CA PRO A 23 -15.82 -32.66 5.31
C PRO A 23 -14.80 -32.61 4.17
N THR A 24 -15.29 -32.65 2.93
CA THR A 24 -14.49 -32.34 1.76
C THR A 24 -13.97 -30.93 2.01
N ARG A 25 -12.69 -30.82 2.36
CA ARG A 25 -11.99 -29.55 2.49
C ARG A 25 -11.98 -28.91 1.12
N ASN A 26 -13.04 -28.19 0.79
CA ASN A 26 -13.12 -27.34 -0.38
C ASN A 26 -12.11 -26.22 -0.15
N GLY A 27 -10.86 -26.42 -0.61
CA GLY A 27 -9.76 -25.47 -0.40
C GLY A 27 -10.12 -24.06 -0.87
N LEU A 28 -10.96 -23.94 -1.91
CA LEU A 28 -11.52 -22.68 -2.39
C LEU A 28 -12.47 -22.02 -1.37
N ALA A 29 -13.29 -22.79 -0.66
CA ALA A 29 -14.18 -22.27 0.38
C ALA A 29 -13.38 -21.81 1.60
N THR A 30 -12.33 -22.55 1.99
CA THR A 30 -11.42 -22.15 3.06
C THR A 30 -10.64 -20.89 2.70
N LEU A 31 -10.10 -20.81 1.48
CA LEU A 31 -9.40 -19.62 0.98
C LEU A 31 -10.32 -18.40 0.90
N ARG A 32 -11.53 -18.57 0.37
CA ARG A 32 -12.54 -17.51 0.31
C ARG A 32 -12.90 -17.00 1.71
N ARG A 33 -13.04 -17.90 2.69
CA ARG A 33 -13.30 -17.53 4.10
C ARG A 33 -12.13 -16.75 4.70
N GLN A 34 -10.89 -17.21 4.49
CA GLN A 34 -9.68 -16.53 4.96
C GLN A 34 -9.49 -15.15 4.32
N LEU A 35 -9.73 -15.00 3.02
CA LEU A 35 -9.62 -13.73 2.31
C LEU A 35 -10.74 -12.75 2.67
N SER A 36 -11.91 -13.25 3.04
CA SER A 36 -13.04 -12.42 3.48
C SER A 36 -12.97 -11.98 4.93
N ALA A 37 -12.06 -12.56 5.73
CA ALA A 37 -11.85 -12.19 7.12
C ALA A 37 -11.30 -10.77 7.24
N ASP A 38 -11.68 -10.11 8.34
CA ASP A 38 -11.08 -8.85 8.72
C ASP A 38 -9.67 -9.08 9.27
N VAL A 39 -8.77 -8.17 8.95
CA VAL A 39 -7.38 -8.22 9.34
C VAL A 39 -7.20 -7.61 10.73
N SER A 40 -6.40 -8.26 11.59
CA SER A 40 -6.01 -7.68 12.89
C SER A 40 -5.23 -6.38 12.69
N ARG A 41 -5.50 -5.39 13.54
CA ARG A 41 -4.75 -4.13 13.55
C ARG A 41 -3.40 -4.25 14.23
N ASP A 42 -3.16 -5.31 15.00
CA ASP A 42 -1.91 -5.48 15.70
C ASP A 42 -0.74 -5.47 14.71
N TRP A 43 0.24 -4.61 14.97
CA TRP A 43 1.43 -4.42 14.14
C TRP A 43 1.19 -3.95 12.69
N ALA A 44 -0.05 -3.59 12.33
CA ALA A 44 -0.38 -3.08 10.99
C ALA A 44 0.36 -1.76 10.68
N ASP A 45 0.81 -1.04 11.71
CA ASP A 45 1.68 0.11 11.60
C ASP A 45 3.04 -0.21 10.95
N LEU A 46 3.56 -1.43 11.04
CA LEU A 46 4.81 -1.81 10.34
C LEU A 46 4.68 -1.66 8.82
N VAL A 47 3.53 -2.06 8.28
CA VAL A 47 3.25 -1.92 6.84
C VAL A 47 3.12 -0.43 6.48
N LEU A 48 2.51 0.38 7.35
CA LEU A 48 2.41 1.83 7.13
C LEU A 48 3.76 2.53 7.23
N LEU A 49 4.64 2.11 8.13
CA LEU A 49 6.02 2.61 8.23
C LEU A 49 6.83 2.25 6.97
N ALA A 50 6.62 1.06 6.41
CA ALA A 50 7.19 0.71 5.10
C ALA A 50 6.65 1.60 3.97
N CYS A 51 5.40 2.08 4.04
CA CYS A 51 4.90 3.10 3.11
C CYS A 51 5.73 4.38 3.15
N TYR A 52 6.13 4.86 4.35
CA TYR A 52 6.97 6.06 4.46
C TYR A 52 8.31 5.90 3.75
N MET A 53 8.93 4.73 3.86
CA MET A 53 10.16 4.42 3.13
C MET A 53 9.94 4.43 1.61
N ILE A 54 8.86 3.83 1.11
CA ILE A 54 8.52 3.86 -0.31
C ILE A 54 8.24 5.30 -0.78
N THR A 55 7.52 6.10 0.01
CA THR A 55 7.26 7.50 -0.30
C THR A 55 8.56 8.29 -0.41
N GLY A 56 9.47 8.18 0.56
CA GLY A 56 10.77 8.85 0.49
C GLY A 56 11.59 8.44 -0.73
N LEU A 57 11.63 7.13 -1.02
CA LEU A 57 12.33 6.56 -2.18
C LEU A 57 11.82 7.15 -3.49
N LEU A 58 10.49 7.15 -3.67
CA LEU A 58 9.87 7.61 -4.91
C LEU A 58 9.94 9.13 -5.06
N ASP A 59 9.65 9.89 -3.99
CA ASP A 59 9.64 11.35 -4.05
C ASP A 59 11.03 11.94 -4.21
N SER A 60 12.07 11.37 -3.58
CA SER A 60 13.44 11.81 -3.79
C SER A 60 13.95 11.51 -5.20
N ALA A 61 13.65 10.33 -5.74
CA ALA A 61 14.00 9.99 -7.11
C ALA A 61 13.24 10.87 -8.13
N SER A 62 11.94 11.09 -7.91
CA SER A 62 11.07 11.86 -8.81
C SER A 62 11.38 13.35 -8.80
N ILE A 63 11.64 13.95 -7.63
CA ILE A 63 12.00 15.37 -7.57
C ILE A 63 13.34 15.63 -8.26
N SER A 64 14.30 14.72 -8.09
CA SER A 64 15.63 14.84 -8.70
C SER A 64 15.58 14.64 -10.22
N SER A 65 14.79 13.66 -10.69
CA SER A 65 14.75 13.29 -12.11
C SER A 65 13.74 14.10 -12.93
N TRP A 66 12.59 14.42 -12.35
CA TRP A 66 11.48 15.07 -13.05
C TRP A 66 11.15 16.46 -12.52
N GLY A 67 11.67 16.85 -11.36
CA GLY A 67 11.34 18.13 -10.73
C GLY A 67 9.97 18.16 -10.06
N SER A 68 9.27 17.03 -9.93
CA SER A 68 7.97 16.97 -9.26
C SER A 68 7.92 15.83 -8.25
N PHE A 69 7.22 16.05 -7.14
CA PHE A 69 6.89 15.00 -6.18
C PHE A 69 5.80 14.11 -6.75
N VAL A 70 5.78 12.83 -6.40
CA VAL A 70 4.70 11.91 -6.80
C VAL A 70 3.75 11.64 -5.63
N SER A 71 4.18 11.83 -4.39
CA SER A 71 3.37 11.59 -3.19
C SER A 71 3.12 12.88 -2.39
N MET A 72 4.15 13.67 -2.09
CA MET A 72 4.06 14.92 -1.33
C MET A 72 3.48 16.08 -2.14
N GLN A 73 2.15 16.18 -2.15
CA GLN A 73 1.45 17.16 -3.00
C GLN A 73 1.57 18.62 -2.57
N THR A 74 1.92 18.92 -1.31
CA THR A 74 2.07 20.31 -0.82
C THR A 74 3.09 21.10 -1.65
N GLY A 75 4.25 20.50 -1.95
CA GLY A 75 5.26 21.14 -2.79
C GLY A 75 4.80 21.32 -4.24
N ASN A 76 4.08 20.34 -4.79
CA ASN A 76 3.52 20.43 -6.14
C ASN A 76 2.51 21.57 -6.26
N THR A 77 1.67 21.80 -5.25
CA THR A 77 0.74 22.95 -5.23
C THR A 77 1.48 24.29 -5.32
N VAL A 78 2.62 24.43 -4.61
CA VAL A 78 3.46 25.62 -4.70
C VAL A 78 4.09 25.75 -6.09
N TYR A 79 4.63 24.66 -6.66
CA TYR A 79 5.18 24.68 -8.02
C TYR A 79 4.15 25.06 -9.09
N ILE A 80 2.90 24.64 -8.93
CA ILE A 80 1.80 25.08 -9.79
C ILE A 80 1.61 26.59 -9.69
N GLY A 81 1.52 27.13 -8.48
CA GLY A 81 1.36 28.59 -8.26
C GLY A 81 2.52 29.40 -8.86
N LEU A 82 3.76 28.97 -8.63
CA LEU A 82 4.95 29.60 -9.22
C LEU A 82 4.92 29.53 -10.75
N GLY A 83 4.51 28.41 -11.33
CA GLY A 83 4.37 28.26 -12.77
C GLY A 83 3.24 29.10 -13.36
N ILE A 84 2.15 29.34 -12.64
CA ILE A 84 1.10 30.26 -13.09
C ILE A 84 1.63 31.71 -13.10
N ALA A 85 2.43 32.08 -12.10
CA ALA A 85 3.04 33.40 -12.03
C ALA A 85 4.14 33.62 -13.08
N ALA A 86 4.93 32.59 -13.39
CA ALA A 86 6.03 32.64 -14.36
C ALA A 86 6.07 31.40 -15.28
N PRO A 87 5.13 31.24 -16.23
CA PRO A 87 4.95 29.98 -16.98
C PRO A 87 6.11 29.56 -17.87
N ARG A 88 6.98 30.50 -18.24
CA ARG A 88 8.10 30.29 -19.16
C ARG A 88 9.40 29.86 -18.48
N GLU A 89 9.49 29.96 -17.15
CA GLU A 89 10.74 29.66 -16.41
C GLU A 89 11.01 28.16 -16.27
N SER A 90 9.98 27.34 -16.16
CA SER A 90 10.12 25.90 -16.03
C SER A 90 8.83 25.18 -16.43
N THR A 91 8.94 23.95 -16.94
CA THR A 91 7.76 23.09 -17.15
C THR A 91 7.42 22.25 -15.91
N ARG A 92 8.14 22.44 -14.79
CA ARG A 92 7.92 21.77 -13.50
C ARG A 92 6.48 21.85 -13.02
N TRP A 93 5.83 22.99 -13.25
CA TRP A 93 4.45 23.22 -12.81
C TRP A 93 3.44 22.32 -13.54
N ILE A 94 3.69 21.98 -14.80
CA ILE A 94 2.85 21.05 -15.58
C ILE A 94 2.99 19.63 -15.01
N LYS A 95 4.24 19.19 -14.73
CA LYS A 95 4.50 17.90 -14.09
C LYS A 95 3.84 17.80 -12.71
N SER A 96 3.93 18.88 -11.95
CA SER A 96 3.30 19.03 -10.63
C SER A 96 1.78 19.00 -10.70
N LEU A 97 1.18 19.62 -11.72
CA LEU A 97 -0.25 19.57 -11.99
C LEU A 97 -0.71 18.15 -12.33
N VAL A 98 0.03 17.43 -13.20
CA VAL A 98 -0.26 16.03 -13.54
C VAL A 98 -0.19 15.16 -12.28
N SER A 99 0.86 15.29 -11.48
CA SER A 99 0.97 14.56 -10.20
C SER A 99 -0.23 14.85 -9.29
N LEU A 100 -0.53 16.13 -9.04
CA LEU A 100 -1.60 16.53 -8.12
C LEU A 100 -2.97 16.03 -8.60
N ALA A 101 -3.28 16.19 -9.89
CA ALA A 101 -4.53 15.72 -10.46
C ALA A 101 -4.66 14.20 -10.37
N SER A 102 -3.62 13.45 -10.74
CA SER A 102 -3.60 11.99 -10.64
C SER A 102 -3.70 11.50 -9.19
N PHE A 103 -3.03 12.17 -8.25
CA PHE A 103 -3.14 11.88 -6.82
C PHE A 103 -4.57 12.07 -6.32
N CYS A 104 -5.24 13.16 -6.70
CA CYS A 104 -6.64 13.41 -6.35
C CYS A 104 -7.60 12.35 -6.93
N LEU A 105 -7.40 11.97 -8.20
CA LEU A 105 -8.18 10.89 -8.83
C LEU A 105 -7.97 9.55 -8.14
N GLY A 106 -6.73 9.23 -7.78
CA GLY A 106 -6.42 8.05 -6.98
C GLY A 106 -7.11 8.12 -5.62
N ALA A 107 -7.04 9.26 -4.94
CA ALA A 107 -7.59 9.41 -3.60
C ALA A 107 -9.11 9.18 -3.63
N PHE A 108 -9.78 9.69 -4.67
CA PHE A 108 -11.18 9.41 -4.94
C PHE A 108 -11.44 7.90 -5.16
N ALA A 109 -10.71 7.27 -6.09
CA ALA A 109 -10.90 5.86 -6.45
C ALA A 109 -10.65 4.90 -5.28
N PHE A 110 -9.49 5.01 -4.61
CA PHE A 110 -9.16 4.17 -3.46
C PHE A 110 -10.11 4.39 -2.29
N SER A 111 -10.51 5.63 -2.00
CA SER A 111 -11.46 5.91 -0.91
C SER A 111 -12.82 5.27 -1.18
N ARG A 112 -13.32 5.32 -2.42
CA ARG A 112 -14.59 4.68 -2.80
C ARG A 112 -14.49 3.16 -2.75
N PHE A 113 -13.39 2.59 -3.23
CA PHE A 113 -13.13 1.16 -3.18
C PHE A 113 -13.14 0.63 -1.73
N HIS A 114 -12.37 1.26 -0.83
CA HIS A 114 -12.32 0.88 0.58
C HIS A 114 -13.66 1.08 1.30
N ARG A 115 -14.40 2.16 0.98
CA ARG A 115 -15.73 2.41 1.55
C ARG A 115 -16.77 1.40 1.08
N TYR A 116 -16.73 0.96 -0.17
CA TYR A 116 -17.71 0.04 -0.74
C TYR A 116 -17.51 -1.41 -0.26
N PHE A 117 -16.26 -1.87 -0.15
CA PHE A 117 -15.96 -3.28 0.13
C PHE A 117 -15.57 -3.62 1.57
N SER A 118 -15.58 -2.64 2.48
CA SER A 118 -15.03 -2.66 3.85
C SER A 118 -13.50 -2.53 3.91
N PRO A 119 -12.98 -1.51 4.63
CA PRO A 119 -11.55 -1.19 4.67
C PRO A 119 -10.67 -2.23 5.38
N ARG A 120 -11.27 -3.12 6.19
CA ARG A 120 -10.52 -4.12 6.99
C ARG A 120 -10.42 -5.49 6.34
N ARG A 121 -11.23 -5.77 5.32
CA ARG A 121 -11.26 -7.10 4.72
C ARG A 121 -9.92 -7.40 4.06
N ARG A 122 -9.36 -8.57 4.33
CA ARG A 122 -8.03 -8.96 3.83
C ARG A 122 -7.93 -8.83 2.31
N TRP A 123 -8.91 -9.35 1.58
CA TRP A 123 -8.92 -9.27 0.13
C TRP A 123 -8.95 -7.83 -0.41
N VAL A 124 -9.56 -6.88 0.32
CA VAL A 124 -9.60 -5.46 -0.06
C VAL A 124 -8.21 -4.85 0.07
N LEU A 125 -7.51 -5.13 1.15
CA LEU A 125 -6.13 -4.68 1.36
C LEU A 125 -5.19 -5.30 0.32
N VAL A 126 -5.28 -6.62 0.10
CA VAL A 126 -4.51 -7.33 -0.94
C VAL A 126 -4.79 -6.75 -2.32
N ALA A 127 -6.05 -6.60 -2.72
CA ALA A 127 -6.39 -6.04 -4.02
C ALA A 127 -5.90 -4.60 -4.19
N SER A 128 -6.04 -3.78 -3.13
CA SER A 128 -5.57 -2.39 -3.13
C SER A 128 -4.06 -2.30 -3.30
N PHE A 129 -3.28 -3.09 -2.56
CA PHE A 129 -1.82 -3.10 -2.69
C PHE A 129 -1.33 -3.76 -3.97
N THR A 130 -2.02 -4.79 -4.47
CA THR A 130 -1.72 -5.41 -5.77
C THR A 130 -1.93 -4.43 -6.91
N PHE A 131 -2.99 -3.60 -6.86
CA PHE A 131 -3.19 -2.56 -7.85
C PHE A 131 -2.09 -1.49 -7.78
N GLN A 132 -1.71 -1.05 -6.57
CA GLN A 132 -0.57 -0.13 -6.40
C GLN A 132 0.74 -0.72 -6.93
N PHE A 133 1.01 -2.00 -6.65
CA PHE A 133 2.15 -2.74 -7.18
C PHE A 133 2.15 -2.77 -8.71
N ALA A 134 1.03 -3.13 -9.33
CA ALA A 134 0.89 -3.19 -10.79
C ALA A 134 1.17 -1.83 -11.45
N LEU A 135 0.69 -0.73 -10.86
CA LEU A 135 0.96 0.62 -11.35
C LEU A 135 2.45 1.00 -11.21
N CYS A 136 3.12 0.57 -10.14
CA CYS A 136 4.57 0.77 -9.98
C CYS A 136 5.37 -0.01 -11.03
N VAL A 137 5.00 -1.28 -11.26
CA VAL A 137 5.63 -2.12 -12.29
C VAL A 137 5.39 -1.54 -13.68
N ALA A 138 4.18 -1.09 -13.98
CA ALA A 138 3.87 -0.46 -15.27
C ALA A 138 4.74 0.77 -15.52
N ALA A 139 4.91 1.65 -14.53
CA ALA A 139 5.81 2.80 -14.62
C ALA A 139 7.29 2.38 -14.77
N ALA A 140 7.74 1.36 -14.02
CA ALA A 140 9.10 0.84 -14.10
C ALA A 140 9.39 0.25 -15.49
N CYS A 141 8.50 -0.57 -16.02
CA CYS A 141 8.57 -1.12 -17.37
C CYS A 141 8.58 -0.01 -18.42
N LEU A 142 7.72 1.00 -18.26
CA LEU A 142 7.68 2.12 -19.20
C LEU A 142 9.03 2.82 -19.30
N LEU A 143 9.67 3.13 -18.17
CA LEU A 143 10.98 3.78 -18.18
C LEU A 143 12.12 2.86 -18.60
N THR A 144 12.02 1.56 -18.33
CA THR A 144 13.06 0.58 -18.67
C THR A 144 13.08 0.29 -20.17
N PHE A 145 11.91 0.22 -20.81
CA PHE A 145 11.76 -0.23 -22.19
C PHE A 145 11.37 0.87 -23.18
N ALA A 146 10.98 2.06 -22.72
CA ALA A 146 10.73 3.17 -23.64
C ALA A 146 12.04 3.59 -24.35
N PRO A 147 11.98 3.97 -25.64
CA PRO A 147 13.14 4.47 -26.36
C PRO A 147 13.78 5.64 -25.63
N ALA A 148 15.09 5.55 -25.37
CA ALA A 148 15.85 6.61 -24.72
C ALA A 148 15.72 7.90 -25.53
N HIS A 149 14.96 8.86 -25.04
CA HIS A 149 14.94 10.21 -25.61
C HIS A 149 16.04 11.00 -24.91
N GLN A 150 16.94 11.57 -25.72
CA GLN A 150 18.04 12.43 -25.26
C GLN A 150 17.57 13.80 -24.73
N GLY A 151 16.27 13.95 -24.43
CA GLY A 151 15.69 15.10 -23.75
C GLY A 151 15.94 15.04 -22.24
N ALA A 152 17.19 14.86 -21.82
CA ALA A 152 17.60 14.86 -20.41
C ALA A 152 17.60 16.28 -19.81
N GLY A 153 16.56 17.07 -20.08
CA GLY A 153 16.38 18.41 -19.57
C GLY A 153 15.25 18.46 -18.56
N GLY A 154 15.40 19.26 -17.51
CA GLY A 154 14.36 19.47 -16.49
C GLY A 154 13.01 19.95 -17.05
N ASN A 155 12.98 20.41 -18.31
CA ASN A 155 11.78 20.87 -19.01
C ASN A 155 11.08 19.82 -19.90
N ASP A 156 11.54 18.57 -19.97
CA ASP A 156 10.92 17.54 -20.81
C ASP A 156 9.48 17.20 -20.38
N LEU A 157 8.53 17.27 -21.32
CA LEU A 157 7.10 16.97 -21.14
C LEU A 157 6.67 15.74 -21.94
N SER A 158 7.62 14.92 -22.36
CA SER A 158 7.34 13.70 -23.11
C SER A 158 6.44 12.75 -22.32
N TRP A 159 5.66 11.94 -23.03
CA TRP A 159 4.69 11.03 -22.45
C TRP A 159 5.34 9.99 -21.52
N ASN A 160 6.58 9.60 -21.80
CA ASN A 160 7.41 8.71 -20.98
C ASN A 160 7.86 9.35 -19.65
N VAL A 161 7.65 10.66 -19.44
CA VAL A 161 7.80 11.35 -18.15
C VAL A 161 6.44 11.54 -17.48
N LEU A 162 5.45 12.05 -18.21
CA LEU A 162 4.14 12.39 -17.64
C LEU A 162 3.33 11.15 -17.22
N VAL A 163 3.38 10.06 -17.99
CA VAL A 163 2.64 8.83 -17.68
C VAL A 163 3.17 8.17 -16.41
N PRO A 164 4.49 7.96 -16.20
CA PRO A 164 5.00 7.44 -14.94
C PRO A 164 4.66 8.33 -13.74
N ILE A 165 4.76 9.66 -13.87
CA ILE A 165 4.33 10.59 -12.82
C ILE A 165 2.86 10.34 -12.45
N ALA A 166 1.97 10.27 -13.45
CA ALA A 166 0.55 10.03 -13.24
C ALA A 166 0.27 8.68 -12.55
N LEU A 167 0.90 7.60 -13.02
CA LEU A 167 0.72 6.24 -12.45
C LEU A 167 1.19 6.19 -11.00
N ILE A 168 2.37 6.74 -10.71
CA ILE A 168 2.95 6.71 -9.37
C ILE A 168 2.21 7.64 -8.42
N ALA A 169 1.79 8.81 -8.88
CA ALA A 169 1.00 9.72 -8.07
C ALA A 169 -0.38 9.14 -7.75
N PHE A 170 -1.05 8.54 -8.74
CA PHE A 170 -2.32 7.85 -8.52
C PHE A 170 -2.20 6.73 -7.49
N GLN A 171 -1.17 5.88 -7.54
CA GLN A 171 -1.05 4.79 -6.58
C GLN A 171 -0.62 5.26 -5.18
N SER A 172 0.13 6.36 -5.08
CA SER A 172 0.72 6.82 -3.81
C SER A 172 -0.35 7.18 -2.78
N CYS A 173 -1.48 7.73 -3.21
CA CYS A 173 -2.60 8.04 -2.31
C CYS A 173 -3.24 6.76 -1.72
N GLY A 174 -3.07 5.60 -2.35
CA GLY A 174 -3.61 4.32 -1.87
C GLY A 174 -3.11 4.00 -0.46
N GLN A 175 -1.83 4.28 -0.18
CA GLN A 175 -1.22 4.12 1.14
C GLN A 175 -1.85 5.07 2.18
N ALA A 176 -2.05 6.33 1.80
CA ALA A 176 -2.69 7.34 2.66
C ALA A 176 -4.14 6.97 2.99
N VAL A 177 -4.89 6.48 2.01
CA VAL A 177 -6.25 5.98 2.18
C VAL A 177 -6.26 4.75 3.07
N THR A 178 -5.36 3.78 2.87
CA THR A 178 -5.26 2.59 3.72
C THR A 178 -4.97 2.96 5.18
N SER A 179 -4.06 3.91 5.44
CA SER A 179 -3.76 4.36 6.80
C SER A 179 -5.01 4.86 7.53
N ARG A 180 -5.84 5.66 6.84
CA ARG A 180 -7.12 6.16 7.38
C ARG A 180 -8.15 5.03 7.54
N ALA A 181 -8.23 4.13 6.56
CA ALA A 181 -9.09 2.95 6.58
C ALA A 181 -8.80 2.03 7.78
N LEU A 182 -7.52 1.88 8.16
CA LEU A 182 -7.07 1.11 9.32
C LEU A 182 -7.11 1.91 10.63
N LYS A 183 -7.57 3.16 10.61
CA LYS A 183 -7.64 4.11 11.75
C LYS A 183 -6.27 4.56 12.29
N TYR A 184 -5.21 4.44 11.49
CA TYR A 184 -3.91 5.06 11.77
C TYR A 184 -3.87 6.46 11.15
N ASN A 185 -4.70 7.37 11.65
CA ASN A 185 -4.87 8.69 11.02
C ASN A 185 -3.57 9.53 11.01
N ALA A 186 -2.64 9.27 11.93
CA ALA A 186 -1.34 9.95 11.99
C ALA A 186 -0.31 9.45 10.95
N LEU A 187 -0.47 8.25 10.38
CA LEU A 187 0.56 7.58 9.56
C LEU A 187 0.24 7.54 8.06
N THR A 188 -0.25 8.64 7.50
CA THR A 188 -0.71 8.70 6.11
C THR A 188 0.36 8.51 5.03
N SER A 189 1.64 8.40 5.38
CA SER A 189 2.82 8.31 4.50
C SER A 189 3.10 9.51 3.59
N VAL A 190 2.13 10.39 3.38
CA VAL A 190 2.21 11.50 2.41
C VAL A 190 2.35 12.88 3.05
N VAL A 191 2.04 13.03 4.34
CA VAL A 191 2.20 14.28 5.10
C VAL A 191 3.07 14.04 6.33
N LEU A 192 4.21 14.73 6.41
CA LEU A 192 5.09 14.72 7.58
C LEU A 192 4.83 15.88 8.55
N THR A 193 4.31 17.01 8.06
CA THR A 193 4.11 18.21 8.89
C THR A 193 3.24 17.90 10.11
N SER A 194 2.12 17.19 9.91
CA SER A 194 1.26 16.76 11.02
C SER A 194 1.98 15.82 11.98
N ILE A 195 2.85 14.92 11.49
CA ILE A 195 3.64 14.06 12.37
C ILE A 195 4.58 14.88 13.23
N TYR A 196 5.29 15.86 12.67
CA TYR A 196 6.20 16.70 13.44
C TYR A 196 5.45 17.50 14.49
N THR A 197 4.33 18.14 14.13
CA THR A 197 3.52 18.89 15.11
C THR A 197 2.96 17.99 16.20
N ASP A 198 2.47 16.80 15.83
CA ASP A 198 1.91 15.84 16.77
C ASP A 198 3.00 15.21 17.67
N LEU A 199 4.22 15.03 17.16
CA LEU A 199 5.35 14.50 17.91
C LEU A 199 5.86 15.52 18.93
N PHE A 200 6.17 16.73 18.48
CA PHE A 200 6.74 17.76 19.34
C PHE A 200 5.70 18.44 20.25
N GLY A 201 4.41 18.28 19.95
CA GLY A 201 3.30 18.67 20.82
C GLY A 201 2.88 17.58 21.83
N ASP A 202 3.47 16.38 21.78
CA ASP A 202 3.12 15.28 22.70
C ASP A 202 3.59 15.58 24.12
N ALA A 203 2.65 15.69 25.08
CA ALA A 203 2.96 15.91 26.50
C ALA A 203 3.82 14.79 27.10
N ASP A 204 3.75 13.59 26.52
CA ASP A 204 4.44 12.38 26.95
C ASP A 204 5.66 12.06 26.08
N LEU A 205 6.20 13.06 25.36
CA LEU A 205 7.34 12.92 24.44
C LEU A 205 8.54 12.18 25.05
N PHE A 206 8.86 12.46 26.32
CA PHE A 206 10.01 11.87 27.02
C PHE A 206 9.65 10.65 27.88
N LYS A 207 8.38 10.23 27.93
CA LYS A 207 7.99 9.03 28.67
C LYS A 207 8.45 7.76 27.95
N GLY A 208 8.93 6.79 28.72
CA GLY A 208 9.55 5.56 28.19
C GLY A 208 8.59 4.64 27.40
N ARG A 209 7.27 4.73 27.63
CA ARG A 209 6.26 3.89 26.95
C ARG A 209 5.19 4.77 26.30
N ASN A 210 5.34 5.03 25.00
CA ASN A 210 4.31 5.68 24.18
C ASN A 210 4.43 5.16 22.74
N ALA A 211 3.60 4.18 22.39
CA ALA A 211 3.64 3.53 21.08
C ALA A 211 3.30 4.50 19.94
N GLU A 212 2.42 5.47 20.19
CA GLU A 212 2.04 6.48 19.19
C GLU A 212 3.20 7.45 18.91
N ARG A 213 3.83 7.97 19.96
CA ARG A 213 5.08 8.75 19.86
C ARG A 213 6.15 7.98 19.11
N ASN A 214 6.37 6.70 19.45
CA ASN A 214 7.40 5.88 18.79
C ASN A 214 7.13 5.76 17.29
N ARG A 215 5.89 5.56 16.87
CA ARG A 215 5.49 5.57 15.45
C ARG A 215 5.76 6.91 14.78
N ARG A 216 5.45 8.02 15.47
CA ARG A 216 5.69 9.40 14.98
C ARG A 216 7.19 9.72 14.85
N VAL A 217 8.05 9.10 15.66
CA VAL A 217 9.51 9.20 15.51
C VAL A 217 10.00 8.35 14.35
N VAL A 218 9.52 7.11 14.23
CA VAL A 218 10.01 6.16 13.21
C VAL A 218 9.54 6.55 11.80
N ALA A 219 8.35 7.13 11.63
CA ALA A 219 7.82 7.47 10.31
C ALA A 219 8.70 8.45 9.50
N PRO A 220 9.13 9.61 10.03
CA PRO A 220 10.10 10.48 9.35
C PRO A 220 11.44 9.79 9.09
N LEU A 221 11.94 8.96 10.02
CA LEU A 221 13.20 8.23 9.83
C LEU A 221 13.11 7.23 8.67
N MET A 222 12.02 6.46 8.59
CA MET A 222 11.78 5.56 7.45
C MET A 222 11.70 6.34 6.14
N LEU A 223 11.09 7.52 6.14
CA LEU A 223 11.06 8.37 4.96
C LEU A 223 12.46 8.83 4.56
N VAL A 224 13.30 9.24 5.51
CA VAL A 224 14.70 9.62 5.25
C VAL A 224 15.48 8.45 4.68
N VAL A 225 15.34 7.24 5.23
CA VAL A 225 15.97 6.03 4.70
C VAL A 225 15.56 5.80 3.23
N GLY A 226 14.27 5.91 2.94
CA GLY A 226 13.75 5.87 1.58
C GLY A 226 14.37 6.94 0.69
N ALA A 227 14.36 8.19 1.15
CA ALA A 227 14.87 9.34 0.40
C ALA A 227 16.36 9.25 0.09
N VAL A 228 17.17 8.72 1.01
CA VAL A 228 18.58 8.40 0.74
C VAL A 228 18.67 7.37 -0.39
N GLY A 229 17.89 6.29 -0.33
CA GLY A 229 17.82 5.32 -1.43
C GLY A 229 17.41 5.93 -2.77
N GLY A 230 16.39 6.80 -2.77
CA GLY A 230 15.91 7.49 -3.97
C GLY A 230 16.95 8.45 -4.56
N GLY A 231 17.63 9.20 -3.71
CA GLY A 231 18.74 10.07 -4.09
C GLY A 231 19.91 9.30 -4.67
N LEU A 232 20.27 8.15 -4.08
CA LEU A 232 21.32 7.27 -4.60
C LEU A 232 20.96 6.75 -6.00
N PHE A 233 19.71 6.33 -6.23
CA PHE A 233 19.26 5.92 -7.57
C PHE A 233 19.30 7.08 -8.57
N ALA A 234 18.85 8.26 -8.18
CA ALA A 234 18.84 9.45 -9.04
C ALA A 234 20.25 9.86 -9.51
N HIS A 235 21.28 9.62 -8.70
CA HIS A 235 22.69 9.88 -9.05
C HIS A 235 23.39 8.66 -9.69
N SER A 236 22.71 7.54 -9.82
CA SER A 236 23.24 6.32 -10.42
C SER A 236 22.93 6.23 -11.92
N LYS A 237 23.65 5.37 -12.65
CA LYS A 237 23.36 5.05 -14.05
C LYS A 237 21.98 4.38 -14.26
N VAL A 238 21.42 3.78 -13.21
CA VAL A 238 20.11 3.11 -13.25
C VAL A 238 18.97 4.14 -13.21
N GLY A 239 19.22 5.32 -12.62
CA GLY A 239 18.26 6.41 -12.52
C GLY A 239 16.97 6.03 -11.78
N ILE A 240 15.92 6.79 -12.07
CA ILE A 240 14.59 6.61 -11.46
C ILE A 240 13.96 5.23 -11.74
N ALA A 241 14.31 4.57 -12.85
CA ALA A 241 13.83 3.22 -13.14
C ALA A 241 14.21 2.22 -12.04
N GLY A 242 15.43 2.34 -11.49
CA GLY A 242 15.89 1.51 -10.37
C GLY A 242 15.08 1.74 -9.10
N ALA A 243 14.77 3.00 -8.78
CA ALA A 243 13.91 3.33 -7.65
C ALA A 243 12.49 2.75 -7.80
N LEU A 244 11.93 2.77 -9.01
CA LEU A 244 10.61 2.19 -9.30
C LEU A 244 10.59 0.67 -9.19
N TRP A 245 11.64 -0.02 -9.63
CA TRP A 245 11.77 -1.46 -9.44
C TRP A 245 11.89 -1.83 -7.96
N LEU A 246 12.71 -1.11 -7.20
CA LEU A 246 12.81 -1.31 -5.76
C LEU A 246 11.46 -1.05 -5.06
N ALA A 247 10.77 0.04 -5.40
CA ALA A 247 9.45 0.33 -4.86
C ALA A 247 8.44 -0.78 -5.20
N SER A 248 8.50 -1.34 -6.41
CA SER A 248 7.65 -2.46 -6.84
C SER A 248 7.92 -3.71 -6.01
N ILE A 249 9.18 -4.07 -5.78
CA ILE A 249 9.56 -5.20 -4.91
C ILE A 249 9.03 -5.00 -3.49
N LEU A 250 9.22 -3.79 -2.93
CA LEU A 250 8.70 -3.46 -1.60
C LEU A 250 7.17 -3.57 -1.54
N LYS A 251 6.45 -3.09 -2.55
CA LYS A 251 4.98 -3.24 -2.65
C LYS A 251 4.56 -4.70 -2.74
N LEU A 252 5.30 -5.54 -3.46
CA LEU A 252 5.03 -6.97 -3.52
C LEU A 252 5.15 -7.64 -2.14
N PHE A 253 6.17 -7.26 -1.35
CA PHE A 253 6.27 -7.73 0.04
C PHE A 253 5.08 -7.27 0.89
N MET A 254 4.55 -6.07 0.66
CA MET A 254 3.34 -5.60 1.36
C MET A 254 2.09 -6.37 0.95
N VAL A 255 1.95 -6.72 -0.34
CA VAL A 255 0.87 -7.60 -0.82
C VAL A 255 0.95 -8.96 -0.12
N ALA A 256 2.14 -9.56 -0.06
CA ALA A 256 2.35 -10.82 0.64
C ALA A 256 2.04 -10.68 2.14
N ALA A 257 2.51 -9.61 2.78
CA ALA A 257 2.22 -9.32 4.19
C ALA A 257 0.71 -9.28 4.45
N TRP A 258 -0.07 -8.56 3.64
CA TRP A 258 -1.54 -8.54 3.78
C TRP A 258 -2.20 -9.88 3.50
N ALA A 259 -1.70 -10.65 2.53
CA ALA A 259 -2.26 -11.96 2.19
C ALA A 259 -2.12 -12.97 3.34
N PHE A 260 -1.02 -12.89 4.10
CA PHE A 260 -0.74 -13.77 5.24
C PHE A 260 -1.00 -13.12 6.60
N TRP A 261 -1.52 -11.88 6.64
CA TRP A 261 -1.72 -11.16 7.90
C TRP A 261 -2.77 -11.85 8.79
N PRO A 262 -2.55 -11.94 10.12
CA PRO A 262 -3.50 -12.54 11.05
C PRO A 262 -4.92 -11.97 10.91
N ALA A 263 -5.92 -12.86 10.98
CA ALA A 263 -7.31 -12.45 11.04
C ALA A 263 -7.64 -11.91 12.44
N ASP A 264 -8.60 -10.98 12.51
CA ASP A 264 -9.12 -10.44 13.77
C ASP A 264 -9.85 -11.55 14.55
N ALA A 265 -9.55 -11.69 15.84
CA ALA A 265 -10.05 -12.80 16.68
C ALA A 265 -11.56 -12.72 16.92
N GLU A 266 -12.16 -11.53 16.81
CA GLU A 266 -13.59 -11.29 17.01
C GLU A 266 -14.48 -11.74 15.83
N GLY A 267 -13.88 -12.23 14.73
CA GLY A 267 -14.60 -12.69 13.53
C GLY A 267 -14.34 -14.14 13.12
N ALA A 268 -13.73 -14.94 14.00
CA ALA A 268 -13.40 -16.35 13.77
C ALA A 268 -14.50 -17.31 14.25
#